data_AF-A0A067MDV8-F1
#
_entry.id   AF-A0A067MDV8-F1
#
_cell.length_a   1.000
_cell.length_b   1.000
_cell.length_c   1.000
_cell.angle_alpha   90.00
_cell.angle_beta   90.00
_cell.angle_gamma   90.00
#
_symmetry.space_group_name_H-M   'P 1'
#
loop_
_entity.id
_entity.type
_entity.pdbx_description
1 polymer ?
#
loop_
_entity_poly.entity_id
_entity_poly.type
_entity_poly.pdbx_seq_one_letter_code
_entity_poly.pdbx_strand_id
1 'polypeptide(L)'
;VFAHNDKKEGQQDTLQVHMEAEFGYRKRFPDTCNNQYHSYSGAATELITKHSFYCQFLELVHDLKDGQKWTNIEQNVYDSLRDTATLTELAVLTLDGQTCLTPFLLWICMVSQLSSNLCNLGPLMWEMCSQYKSIIQTGMLDGKPWDQPDVVYTVQSMATKLPELEGVFVAYCQGAARTWEQFTTEFAPGSTIDSALTVEQLQAFMMPTNDANKGALGEMWYMSRHVLNMTLEQLNVCKMYCKNNTAAFMCTCFEEEDHSNMRREARERKTGSAAKEVWVQQVAYDKSVQENVHKTAAKHSVDQLALETMCSKLTMHTDVEDIHRSPGGNDDLNNQLNFHHRIDHEVPFKLHTCNKDLKVAAFIAAVEWTDLSAQWLTRVRKICSGGHTKERDWC
;
A
#
# COMPACT_ATOMS: atom_id res chain seq x y z
N VAL A 1 5.29 3.63 3.56
CA VAL A 1 5.59 2.72 2.42
C VAL A 1 5.74 3.49 1.12
N PHE A 2 4.68 4.11 0.58
CA PHE A 2 4.69 4.71 -0.77
C PHE A 2 5.19 6.17 -0.86
N ALA A 3 5.08 6.93 0.22
CA ALA A 3 5.65 8.27 0.38
C ALA A 3 6.22 8.37 1.80
N HIS A 4 7.48 7.97 1.97
CA HIS A 4 8.11 7.91 3.29
C HIS A 4 9.00 9.14 3.51
N ASN A 5 9.03 9.67 4.74
CA ASN A 5 9.85 10.83 5.09
C ASN A 5 11.34 10.58 4.86
N ASP A 6 11.84 9.41 5.29
CA ASP A 6 13.18 8.95 4.88
C ASP A 6 13.11 8.35 3.48
N LYS A 7 13.84 8.96 2.55
CA LYS A 7 13.86 8.51 1.16
C LYS A 7 14.48 7.14 0.95
N LYS A 8 15.34 6.69 1.86
CA LYS A 8 16.03 5.40 1.77
C LYS A 8 15.18 4.23 2.23
N GLU A 9 14.17 4.49 3.06
CA GLU A 9 13.31 3.45 3.64
C GLU A 9 12.00 3.25 2.86
N GLY A 10 11.58 4.24 2.07
CA GLY A 10 10.36 4.19 1.27
C GLY A 10 10.53 3.58 -0.11
N GLN A 11 9.41 3.12 -0.69
CA GLN A 11 9.37 2.55 -2.04
C GLN A 11 9.02 3.58 -3.13
N GLN A 12 9.15 4.87 -2.85
CA GLN A 12 8.58 5.95 -3.68
C GLN A 12 9.18 6.09 -5.08
N ASP A 13 10.49 5.87 -5.24
CA ASP A 13 11.14 5.96 -6.55
C ASP A 13 10.89 4.68 -7.36
N THR A 14 11.00 3.52 -6.71
CA THR A 14 10.66 2.20 -7.28
C THR A 14 9.21 2.18 -7.76
N LEU A 15 8.27 2.67 -6.94
CA LEU A 15 6.85 2.77 -7.27
C LEU A 15 6.63 3.61 -8.54
N GLN A 16 7.28 4.79 -8.64
CA GLN A 16 7.15 5.65 -9.81
C GLN A 16 7.68 5.00 -11.10
N VAL A 17 8.77 4.24 -10.99
CA VAL A 17 9.33 3.48 -12.11
C VAL A 17 8.36 2.40 -12.58
N HIS A 18 7.79 1.63 -11.65
CA HIS A 18 6.79 0.60 -11.97
C HIS A 18 5.47 1.20 -12.48
N MET A 19 5.05 2.37 -12.00
CA MET A 19 3.91 3.10 -12.56
C MET A 19 4.15 3.54 -14.01
N GLU A 20 5.35 4.03 -14.34
CA GLU A 20 5.65 4.40 -15.73
C GLU A 20 5.62 3.17 -16.65
N ALA A 21 6.09 2.02 -16.16
CA ALA A 21 6.06 0.78 -16.93
C ALA A 21 4.63 0.25 -17.14
N GLU A 22 3.74 0.36 -16.15
CA GLU A 22 2.38 -0.16 -16.24
C GLU A 22 1.41 0.82 -16.93
N PHE A 23 1.49 2.11 -16.59
CA PHE A 23 0.52 3.13 -17.03
C PHE A 23 1.11 4.15 -18.01
N GLY A 24 2.42 4.12 -18.29
CA GLY A 24 3.07 5.04 -19.22
C GLY A 24 3.39 6.43 -18.63
N TYR A 25 3.11 6.66 -17.35
CA TYR A 25 3.40 7.92 -16.66
C TYR A 25 3.86 7.70 -15.23
N ARG A 26 4.63 8.67 -14.72
CA ARG A 26 5.02 8.72 -13.29
C ARG A 26 4.02 9.54 -12.52
N LYS A 27 3.66 9.08 -11.33
CA LYS A 27 2.89 9.86 -10.37
C LYS A 27 3.47 9.64 -8.98
N ARG A 28 3.64 10.73 -8.24
CA ARG A 28 4.01 10.62 -6.82
C ARG A 28 2.79 10.21 -6.01
N PHE A 29 2.98 9.26 -5.09
CA PHE A 29 1.95 8.92 -4.13
C PHE A 29 1.60 10.17 -3.29
N PRO A 30 0.31 10.40 -2.96
CA PRO A 30 -0.08 11.54 -2.15
C PRO A 30 0.64 11.58 -0.79
N ASP A 31 1.02 12.78 -0.37
CA ASP A 31 1.83 13.01 0.82
C ASP A 31 0.97 12.98 2.09
N THR A 32 0.75 11.77 2.63
CA THR A 32 -0.11 11.53 3.79
C THR A 32 0.56 11.81 5.14
N CYS A 33 1.87 12.06 5.17
CA CYS A 33 2.61 12.33 6.40
C CYS A 33 2.71 13.83 6.72
N ASN A 34 2.69 14.69 5.70
CA ASN A 34 2.59 16.13 5.91
C ASN A 34 1.12 16.51 5.83
N ASN A 35 0.44 16.64 6.99
CA ASN A 35 -0.99 16.97 7.23
C ASN A 35 -1.61 18.05 6.30
N GLN A 36 -1.64 17.80 5.01
CA GLN A 36 -2.25 18.64 4.02
C GLN A 36 -3.71 18.24 3.96
N TYR A 37 -4.59 19.24 3.93
CA TYR A 37 -5.97 19.06 3.52
C TYR A 37 -6.00 18.17 2.26
N HIS A 38 -6.98 17.28 2.10
CA HIS A 38 -7.13 16.29 1.01
C HIS A 38 -6.05 15.20 0.81
N SER A 39 -4.94 15.20 1.55
CA SER A 39 -3.89 14.18 1.31
C SER A 39 -4.40 12.74 1.47
N TYR A 40 -5.21 12.50 2.49
CA TYR A 40 -5.82 11.19 2.76
C TYR A 40 -6.85 10.79 1.71
N SER A 41 -7.74 11.70 1.29
CA SER A 41 -8.74 11.39 0.24
C SER A 41 -8.07 11.18 -1.12
N GLY A 42 -7.00 11.92 -1.42
CA GLY A 42 -6.17 11.71 -2.60
C GLY A 42 -5.46 10.35 -2.57
N ALA A 43 -4.90 9.95 -1.42
CA ALA A 43 -4.27 8.63 -1.26
C ALA A 43 -5.29 7.50 -1.41
N ALA A 44 -6.46 7.65 -0.80
CA ALA A 44 -7.55 6.69 -0.93
C ALA A 44 -8.01 6.54 -2.38
N THR A 45 -8.17 7.67 -3.09
CA THR A 45 -8.51 7.70 -4.52
C THR A 45 -7.48 6.92 -5.33
N GLU A 46 -6.19 7.20 -5.13
CA GLU A 46 -5.10 6.55 -5.84
C GLU A 46 -5.06 5.03 -5.59
N LEU A 47 -5.25 4.60 -4.34
CA LEU A 47 -5.26 3.20 -3.95
C LEU A 47 -6.47 2.44 -4.50
N ILE A 48 -7.67 3.05 -4.48
CA ILE A 48 -8.89 2.42 -5.02
C ILE A 48 -8.81 2.27 -6.53
N THR A 49 -8.44 3.33 -7.26
CA THR A 49 -8.38 3.31 -8.73
C THR A 49 -7.35 2.32 -9.26
N LYS A 50 -6.25 2.09 -8.53
CA LYS A 50 -5.16 1.20 -8.93
C LYS A 50 -4.95 0.05 -7.96
N HIS A 51 -6.03 -0.43 -7.34
CA HIS A 51 -6.02 -1.41 -6.26
C HIS A 51 -5.20 -2.67 -6.59
N SER A 52 -5.46 -3.27 -7.76
CA SER A 52 -4.74 -4.47 -8.22
C SER A 52 -3.24 -4.21 -8.39
N PHE A 53 -2.88 -3.07 -8.97
CA PHE A 53 -1.48 -2.68 -9.16
C PHE A 53 -0.74 -2.53 -7.83
N TYR A 54 -1.33 -1.84 -6.84
CA TYR A 54 -0.68 -1.69 -5.53
C TYR A 54 -0.54 -3.03 -4.79
N CYS A 55 -1.53 -3.91 -4.91
CA CYS A 55 -1.45 -5.26 -4.36
C CYS A 55 -0.28 -6.05 -4.97
N GLN A 56 -0.16 -6.06 -6.30
CA GLN A 56 0.91 -6.76 -7.03
C GLN A 56 2.28 -6.12 -6.79
N PHE A 57 2.33 -4.79 -6.72
CA PHE A 57 3.56 -4.06 -6.44
C PHE A 57 4.13 -4.40 -5.05
N LEU A 58 3.27 -4.55 -4.04
CA LEU A 58 3.73 -4.98 -2.72
C LEU A 58 4.27 -6.42 -2.75
N GLU A 59 3.62 -7.34 -3.48
CA GLU A 59 4.11 -8.72 -3.67
C GLU A 59 5.50 -8.71 -4.33
N LEU A 60 5.66 -7.90 -5.38
CA LEU A 60 6.95 -7.71 -6.02
C LEU A 60 8.01 -7.21 -5.03
N VAL A 61 7.71 -6.17 -4.25
CA VAL A 61 8.63 -5.62 -3.25
C VAL A 61 9.01 -6.68 -2.20
N HIS A 62 8.07 -7.53 -1.81
CA HIS A 62 8.33 -8.65 -0.91
C HIS A 62 9.26 -9.68 -1.53
N ASP A 63 9.02 -10.07 -2.78
CA ASP A 63 9.78 -11.12 -3.47
C ASP A 63 11.21 -10.70 -3.80
N LEU A 64 11.43 -9.40 -3.99
CA LEU A 64 12.76 -8.82 -4.20
C LEU A 64 13.62 -8.77 -2.94
N LYS A 65 13.03 -8.93 -1.75
CA LYS A 65 13.79 -8.87 -0.48
C LYS A 65 14.49 -10.19 -0.19
N ASP A 66 15.72 -10.08 0.32
CA ASP A 66 16.47 -11.20 0.85
C ASP A 66 15.68 -11.88 1.98
N GLY A 67 15.30 -13.13 1.75
CA GLY A 67 14.53 -13.94 2.69
C GLY A 67 13.02 -13.68 2.71
N GLN A 68 12.49 -12.85 1.81
CA GLN A 68 11.04 -12.71 1.56
C GLN A 68 10.27 -12.44 2.85
N LYS A 69 10.64 -11.35 3.53
CA LYS A 69 10.00 -10.92 4.76
C LYS A 69 9.37 -9.56 4.58
N TRP A 70 8.12 -9.48 4.99
CA TRP A 70 7.45 -8.21 5.17
C TRP A 70 8.04 -7.45 6.36
N THR A 71 8.17 -6.14 6.22
CA THR A 71 8.23 -5.28 7.40
C THR A 71 6.83 -5.17 8.01
N ASN A 72 6.73 -4.87 9.30
CA ASN A 72 5.43 -4.73 9.97
C ASN A 72 4.51 -3.73 9.25
N ILE A 73 5.06 -2.63 8.74
CA ILE A 73 4.26 -1.62 8.04
C ILE A 73 3.81 -2.09 6.65
N GLU A 74 4.63 -2.83 5.92
CA GLU A 74 4.24 -3.36 4.60
C GLU A 74 3.18 -4.45 4.75
N GLN A 75 3.33 -5.36 5.73
CA GLN A 75 2.34 -6.38 6.04
C GLN A 75 0.99 -5.73 6.36
N ASN A 76 0.98 -4.75 7.29
CA ASN A 76 -0.23 -4.05 7.66
C ASN A 76 -0.90 -3.39 6.44
N VAL A 77 -0.13 -2.73 5.56
CA VAL A 77 -0.67 -2.12 4.34
C VAL A 77 -1.19 -3.18 3.36
N TYR A 78 -0.47 -4.27 3.18
CA TYR A 78 -0.84 -5.37 2.29
C TYR A 78 -2.15 -6.05 2.72
N ASP A 79 -2.29 -6.31 4.01
CA ASP A 79 -3.50 -6.90 4.60
C ASP A 79 -4.66 -5.91 4.56
N SER A 80 -4.40 -4.64 4.88
CA SER A 80 -5.39 -3.56 4.80
C SER A 80 -5.97 -3.39 3.39
N LEU A 81 -5.14 -3.52 2.35
CA LEU A 81 -5.62 -3.46 0.96
C LEU A 81 -6.45 -4.69 0.55
N ARG A 82 -6.45 -5.77 1.33
CA ARG A 82 -7.29 -6.97 1.09
C ARG A 82 -8.47 -7.06 2.05
N ASP A 83 -8.45 -6.25 3.10
CA ASP A 83 -9.53 -6.15 4.06
C ASP A 83 -10.72 -5.37 3.50
N THR A 84 -11.91 -5.96 3.62
CA THR A 84 -13.13 -5.39 3.07
C THR A 84 -13.57 -4.14 3.83
N ALA A 85 -13.36 -4.10 5.16
CA ALA A 85 -13.70 -2.93 5.96
C ALA A 85 -12.83 -1.73 5.59
N THR A 86 -11.51 -1.94 5.47
CA THR A 86 -10.58 -0.90 5.06
C THR A 86 -10.84 -0.40 3.64
N LEU A 87 -11.12 -1.29 2.69
CA LEU A 87 -11.52 -0.88 1.33
C LEU A 87 -12.81 -0.05 1.32
N THR A 88 -13.74 -0.36 2.23
CA THR A 88 -14.96 0.43 2.42
C THR A 88 -14.64 1.84 2.91
N GLU A 89 -13.76 1.98 3.90
CA GLU A 89 -13.31 3.30 4.39
C GLU A 89 -12.57 4.10 3.30
N LEU A 90 -11.68 3.46 2.53
CA LEU A 90 -10.98 4.10 1.42
C LEU A 90 -11.96 4.57 0.32
N ALA A 91 -12.98 3.77 0.00
CA ALA A 91 -14.03 4.16 -0.92
C ALA A 91 -14.82 5.38 -0.40
N VAL A 92 -15.15 5.42 0.89
CA VAL A 92 -15.82 6.57 1.52
C VAL A 92 -14.98 7.84 1.46
N LEU A 93 -13.68 7.76 1.81
CA LEU A 93 -12.75 8.89 1.70
C LEU A 93 -12.59 9.38 0.26
N THR A 94 -12.66 8.46 -0.69
CA THR A 94 -12.61 8.75 -2.12
C THR A 94 -13.85 9.51 -2.58
N LEU A 95 -15.05 9.04 -2.21
CA LEU A 95 -16.32 9.73 -2.50
C LEU A 95 -16.36 11.11 -1.85
N ASP A 96 -15.96 11.23 -0.59
CA ASP A 96 -15.85 12.53 0.10
C ASP A 96 -14.88 13.49 -0.60
N GLY A 97 -13.72 12.97 -1.00
CA GLY A 97 -12.73 13.68 -1.79
C GLY A 97 -13.30 14.29 -3.06
N GLN A 98 -14.03 13.51 -3.84
CA GLN A 98 -14.61 13.93 -5.12
C GLN A 98 -15.76 14.94 -4.97
N THR A 99 -16.45 14.93 -3.83
CA THR A 99 -17.79 15.52 -3.74
C THR A 99 -17.83 16.73 -2.83
N CYS A 100 -17.10 16.69 -1.72
CA CYS A 100 -17.10 17.76 -0.74
C CYS A 100 -15.73 18.44 -0.72
N LEU A 101 -14.66 17.67 -0.46
CA LEU A 101 -13.34 18.25 -0.17
C LEU A 101 -12.68 18.91 -1.38
N THR A 102 -12.68 18.28 -2.55
CA THR A 102 -12.01 18.85 -3.74
C THR A 102 -12.73 20.12 -4.22
N PRO A 103 -14.07 20.15 -4.39
CA PRO A 103 -14.78 21.37 -4.75
C PRO A 103 -14.56 22.51 -3.74
N PHE A 104 -14.60 22.19 -2.44
CA PHE A 104 -14.32 23.16 -1.38
C PHE A 104 -12.92 23.77 -1.48
N LEU A 105 -11.91 22.93 -1.64
CA LEU A 105 -10.52 23.39 -1.75
C LEU A 105 -10.28 24.19 -3.02
N LEU A 106 -10.85 23.78 -4.16
CA LEU A 106 -10.79 24.56 -5.39
C LEU A 106 -11.40 25.95 -5.19
N TRP A 107 -12.56 26.02 -4.54
CA TRP A 107 -13.22 27.30 -4.26
C TRP A 107 -12.37 28.18 -3.34
N ILE A 108 -11.87 27.63 -2.23
CA ILE A 108 -10.98 28.36 -1.31
C ILE A 108 -9.74 28.86 -2.05
N CYS A 109 -9.10 28.03 -2.87
CA CYS A 109 -7.91 28.42 -3.62
C CYS A 109 -8.21 29.53 -4.64
N MET A 110 -9.35 29.48 -5.34
CA MET A 110 -9.77 30.54 -6.27
C MET A 110 -10.07 31.85 -5.53
N VAL A 111 -10.76 31.78 -4.39
CA VAL A 111 -11.10 32.94 -3.55
C VAL A 111 -9.86 33.55 -2.88
N SER A 112 -8.86 32.74 -2.57
CA SER A 112 -7.55 33.19 -2.06
C SER A 112 -6.76 33.99 -3.09
N GLN A 113 -6.84 33.64 -4.38
CA GLN A 113 -6.17 34.38 -5.45
C GLN A 113 -6.76 35.77 -5.66
N LEU A 114 -8.01 35.99 -5.24
CA LEU A 114 -8.71 37.27 -5.30
C LEU A 114 -8.47 38.16 -4.05
N SER A 115 -7.50 37.83 -3.19
CA SER A 115 -7.18 38.55 -1.94
C SER A 115 -8.32 38.60 -0.92
N SER A 116 -9.14 37.57 -0.87
CA SER A 116 -10.22 37.48 0.12
C SER A 116 -9.65 37.21 1.51
N ASN A 117 -10.16 37.90 2.53
CA ASN A 117 -9.82 37.66 3.93
C ASN A 117 -10.42 36.32 4.40
N LEU A 118 -9.68 35.54 5.20
CA LEU A 118 -10.17 34.34 5.90
C LEU A 118 -11.49 34.60 6.64
N CYS A 119 -11.65 35.78 7.23
CA CYS A 119 -12.87 36.19 7.95
C CYS A 119 -14.13 36.13 7.07
N ASN A 120 -13.98 36.20 5.74
CA ASN A 120 -15.09 36.18 4.79
C ASN A 120 -15.52 34.76 4.37
N LEU A 121 -14.87 33.71 4.89
CA LEU A 121 -15.18 32.32 4.52
C LEU A 121 -16.40 31.74 5.24
N GLY A 122 -16.95 32.42 6.25
CA GLY A 122 -18.07 31.90 7.06
C GLY A 122 -19.22 31.30 6.24
N PRO A 123 -19.75 32.00 5.22
CA PRO A 123 -20.81 31.45 4.36
C PRO A 123 -20.42 30.16 3.64
N LEU A 124 -19.17 30.05 3.14
CA LEU A 124 -18.68 28.84 2.48
C LEU A 124 -18.60 27.67 3.45
N MET A 125 -18.05 27.92 4.64
CA MET A 125 -17.92 26.90 5.67
C MET A 125 -19.28 26.34 6.11
N TRP A 126 -20.31 27.20 6.12
CA TRP A 126 -21.68 26.78 6.40
C TRP A 126 -22.32 26.00 5.25
N GLU A 127 -21.99 26.37 4.01
CA GLU A 127 -22.41 25.61 2.82
C GLU A 127 -21.86 24.17 2.87
N MET A 128 -20.62 23.98 3.31
CA MET A 128 -20.06 22.63 3.52
C MET A 128 -20.86 21.80 4.51
N CYS A 129 -21.22 22.37 5.66
CA CYS A 129 -22.08 21.69 6.65
C CYS A 129 -23.41 21.27 6.02
N SER A 130 -23.99 22.17 5.23
CA SER A 130 -25.27 21.97 4.56
C SER A 130 -25.19 20.90 3.46
N GLN A 131 -24.06 20.84 2.75
CA GLN A 131 -23.80 19.84 1.72
C GLN A 131 -23.76 18.42 2.30
N TYR A 132 -23.03 18.17 3.39
CA TYR A 132 -23.01 16.85 4.04
C TYR A 132 -24.40 16.42 4.53
N LYS A 133 -25.20 17.36 5.07
CA LYS A 133 -26.59 17.08 5.47
C LYS A 133 -27.49 16.78 4.28
N SER A 134 -27.32 17.51 3.18
CA SER A 134 -28.08 17.32 1.95
C SER A 134 -27.78 15.96 1.32
N ILE A 135 -26.51 15.52 1.31
CA ILE A 135 -26.09 14.21 0.79
C ILE A 135 -26.82 13.07 1.53
N ILE A 136 -26.97 13.18 2.86
CA ILE A 136 -27.69 12.20 3.67
C ILE A 136 -29.19 12.15 3.31
N GLN A 137 -29.79 13.27 2.94
CA GLN A 137 -31.25 13.38 2.70
C GLN A 137 -31.66 13.11 1.26
N THR A 138 -30.87 13.56 0.30
CA THR A 138 -31.24 13.57 -1.12
C THR A 138 -30.52 12.50 -1.92
N GLY A 139 -29.47 11.88 -1.37
CA GLY A 139 -28.62 10.92 -2.06
C GLY A 139 -27.90 11.49 -3.29
N MET A 140 -28.04 12.78 -3.59
CA MET A 140 -27.43 13.44 -4.75
C MET A 140 -26.22 14.26 -4.35
N LEU A 141 -25.13 13.96 -5.05
CA LEU A 141 -23.84 14.61 -4.97
C LEU A 141 -23.97 15.90 -5.79
N ASP A 142 -24.28 17.02 -5.12
CA ASP A 142 -24.23 18.45 -5.52
C ASP A 142 -24.73 18.91 -6.92
N GLY A 143 -25.18 18.01 -7.79
CA GLY A 143 -25.58 18.27 -9.16
C GLY A 143 -24.43 18.69 -10.09
N LYS A 144 -23.17 18.71 -9.62
CA LYS A 144 -22.01 19.16 -10.42
C LYS A 144 -21.25 17.96 -10.98
N PRO A 145 -20.48 18.15 -12.07
CA PRO A 145 -19.59 17.12 -12.57
C PRO A 145 -18.53 16.75 -11.53
N TRP A 146 -18.27 15.45 -11.34
CA TRP A 146 -17.14 14.97 -10.55
C TRP A 146 -15.82 15.39 -11.20
N ASP A 147 -14.82 15.72 -10.37
CA ASP A 147 -13.46 16.03 -10.84
C ASP A 147 -12.86 14.86 -11.63
N GLN A 148 -13.01 13.65 -11.08
CA GLN A 148 -12.58 12.38 -11.70
C GLN A 148 -13.74 11.37 -11.72
N PRO A 149 -14.59 11.40 -12.77
CA PRO A 149 -15.74 10.50 -12.86
C PRO A 149 -15.39 9.01 -12.87
N ASP A 150 -14.25 8.66 -13.45
CA ASP A 150 -13.68 7.30 -13.50
C ASP A 150 -13.48 6.69 -12.10
N VAL A 151 -13.07 7.52 -11.14
CA VAL A 151 -12.90 7.13 -9.74
C VAL A 151 -14.24 6.72 -9.13
N VAL A 152 -15.29 7.50 -9.38
CA VAL A 152 -16.63 7.21 -8.84
C VAL A 152 -17.20 5.93 -9.45
N TYR A 153 -17.02 5.73 -10.76
CA TYR A 153 -17.40 4.47 -11.41
C TYR A 153 -16.60 3.27 -10.88
N THR A 154 -15.34 3.46 -10.50
CA THR A 154 -14.53 2.42 -9.86
C THR A 154 -15.15 2.02 -8.52
N VAL A 155 -15.46 2.99 -7.66
CA VAL A 155 -16.14 2.74 -6.37
C VAL A 155 -17.49 2.05 -6.59
N GLN A 156 -18.27 2.51 -7.56
CA GLN A 156 -19.56 1.89 -7.91
C GLN A 156 -19.40 0.43 -8.34
N SER A 157 -18.38 0.11 -9.13
CA SER A 157 -18.09 -1.28 -9.52
C SER A 157 -17.71 -2.17 -8.33
N MET A 158 -17.05 -1.58 -7.32
CA MET A 158 -16.67 -2.25 -6.09
C MET A 158 -17.82 -2.39 -5.09
N ALA A 159 -18.86 -1.54 -5.17
CA ALA A 159 -19.96 -1.50 -4.20
C ALA A 159 -20.61 -2.87 -3.95
N THR A 160 -20.72 -3.72 -4.98
CA THR A 160 -21.25 -5.10 -4.83
C THR A 160 -20.44 -5.99 -3.88
N LYS A 161 -19.16 -5.66 -3.66
CA LYS A 161 -18.23 -6.36 -2.78
C LYS A 161 -18.03 -5.63 -1.44
N LEU A 162 -18.61 -4.45 -1.27
CA LEU A 162 -18.49 -3.60 -0.09
C LEU A 162 -19.88 -3.44 0.56
N PRO A 163 -20.36 -4.45 1.32
CA PRO A 163 -21.75 -4.54 1.75
C PRO A 163 -22.19 -3.35 2.63
N GLU A 164 -21.27 -2.77 3.39
CA GLU A 164 -21.56 -1.68 4.33
C GLU A 164 -21.25 -0.28 3.75
N LEU A 165 -20.93 -0.18 2.45
CA LEU A 165 -20.48 1.09 1.84
C LEU A 165 -21.47 2.23 2.06
N GLU A 166 -22.75 2.00 1.85
CA GLU A 166 -23.78 3.01 2.07
C GLU A 166 -23.87 3.42 3.55
N GLY A 167 -23.92 2.45 4.46
CA GLY A 167 -24.00 2.70 5.90
C GLY A 167 -22.79 3.49 6.43
N VAL A 168 -21.58 3.09 6.01
CA VAL A 168 -20.34 3.78 6.40
C VAL A 168 -20.27 5.18 5.78
N PHE A 169 -20.69 5.36 4.53
CA PHE A 169 -20.73 6.68 3.90
C PHE A 169 -21.71 7.63 4.62
N VAL A 170 -22.90 7.15 4.96
CA VAL A 170 -23.89 7.94 5.73
C VAL A 170 -23.33 8.30 7.12
N ALA A 171 -22.74 7.34 7.82
CA ALA A 171 -22.13 7.58 9.13
C ALA A 171 -20.97 8.60 9.05
N TYR A 172 -20.14 8.49 8.00
CA TYR A 172 -19.07 9.46 7.72
C TYR A 172 -19.64 10.85 7.50
N CYS A 173 -20.64 11.03 6.63
CA CYS A 173 -21.28 12.31 6.38
C CYS A 173 -21.89 12.93 7.66
N GLN A 174 -22.49 12.10 8.54
CA GLN A 174 -23.01 12.55 9.83
C GLN A 174 -21.89 13.05 10.75
N GLY A 175 -20.79 12.30 10.83
CA GLY A 175 -19.60 12.67 11.60
C GLY A 175 -18.95 13.95 11.06
N ALA A 176 -18.80 14.04 9.74
CA ALA A 176 -18.25 15.20 9.04
C ALA A 176 -19.12 16.44 9.28
N ALA A 177 -20.44 16.36 9.11
CA ALA A 177 -21.35 17.47 9.36
C ALA A 177 -21.24 18.00 10.80
N ARG A 178 -21.23 17.11 11.80
CA ARG A 178 -21.04 17.50 13.22
C ARG A 178 -19.69 18.16 13.46
N THR A 179 -18.65 17.61 12.84
CA THR A 179 -17.28 18.13 12.98
C THR A 179 -17.19 19.53 12.38
N TRP A 180 -17.71 19.73 11.17
CA TRP A 180 -17.76 21.04 10.53
C TRP A 180 -18.58 22.05 11.34
N GLU A 181 -19.73 21.67 11.90
CA GLU A 181 -20.49 22.57 12.80
C GLU A 181 -19.66 23.06 13.99
N GLN A 182 -18.88 22.18 14.62
CA GLN A 182 -18.01 22.54 15.73
C GLN A 182 -16.86 23.46 15.28
N PHE A 183 -16.20 23.13 14.17
CA PHE A 183 -15.10 23.91 13.61
C PHE A 183 -15.51 25.30 13.12
N THR A 184 -16.78 25.50 12.79
CA THR A 184 -17.28 26.74 12.16
C THR A 184 -18.05 27.63 13.14
N THR A 185 -18.06 27.27 14.43
CA THR A 185 -18.70 28.06 15.50
C THR A 185 -18.19 29.49 15.57
N GLU A 186 -16.90 29.74 15.32
CA GLU A 186 -16.31 31.07 15.32
C GLU A 186 -16.77 31.95 14.14
N PHE A 187 -17.35 31.34 13.10
CA PHE A 187 -17.91 32.01 11.93
C PHE A 187 -19.45 32.06 11.95
N ALA A 188 -20.09 31.60 13.03
CA ALA A 188 -21.54 31.57 13.13
C ALA A 188 -22.13 33.00 13.08
N PRO A 189 -23.39 33.17 12.63
CA PRO A 189 -24.06 34.47 12.69
C PRO A 189 -24.07 35.02 14.12
N GLY A 190 -23.66 36.27 14.30
CA GLY A 190 -23.52 36.92 15.61
C GLY A 190 -22.24 36.54 16.38
N SER A 191 -21.33 35.77 15.80
CA SER A 191 -19.97 35.57 16.33
C SER A 191 -19.14 36.86 16.31
N THR A 192 -17.99 36.84 16.98
CA THR A 192 -17.03 37.96 16.95
C THR A 192 -16.54 38.25 15.53
N ILE A 193 -16.33 37.23 14.69
CA ILE A 193 -15.86 37.40 13.31
C ILE A 193 -16.96 38.01 12.43
N ASP A 194 -18.19 37.51 12.56
CA ASP A 194 -19.37 38.01 11.82
C ASP A 194 -19.74 39.44 12.23
N SER A 195 -19.60 39.77 13.52
CA SER A 195 -19.90 41.09 14.06
C SER A 195 -18.76 42.12 13.89
N ALA A 196 -17.59 41.69 13.43
CA ALA A 196 -16.43 42.55 13.28
C ALA A 196 -16.67 43.62 12.20
N LEU A 197 -16.26 44.85 12.48
CA LEU A 197 -16.29 45.92 11.50
C LEU A 197 -15.31 45.63 10.37
N THR A 198 -15.57 46.16 9.17
CA THR A 198 -14.67 46.00 8.02
C THR A 198 -13.23 46.43 8.33
N VAL A 199 -13.05 47.46 9.17
CA VAL A 199 -11.71 47.91 9.59
C VAL A 199 -11.01 46.88 10.49
N GLU A 200 -11.74 46.21 11.38
CA GLU A 200 -11.21 45.18 12.27
C GLU A 200 -10.86 43.93 11.47
N GLN A 201 -11.73 43.54 10.51
CA GLN A 201 -11.44 42.45 9.58
C GLN A 201 -10.18 42.74 8.75
N LEU A 202 -10.02 43.95 8.21
CA LEU A 202 -8.81 44.35 7.47
C LEU A 202 -7.55 44.34 8.35
N GLN A 203 -7.65 44.70 9.63
CA GLN A 203 -6.54 44.61 10.59
C GLN A 203 -6.20 43.15 10.93
N ALA A 204 -7.21 42.29 11.01
CA ALA A 204 -7.07 40.84 11.22
C ALA A 204 -6.92 40.06 9.91
N PHE A 205 -6.45 40.70 8.83
CA PHE A 205 -6.35 40.07 7.52
C PHE A 205 -5.47 38.83 7.58
N MET A 206 -6.05 37.70 7.20
CA MET A 206 -5.34 36.44 7.00
C MET A 206 -5.73 35.85 5.65
N MET A 207 -4.76 35.27 4.96
CA MET A 207 -5.04 34.53 3.73
C MET A 207 -5.81 33.24 4.07
N PRO A 208 -6.90 32.91 3.34
CA PRO A 208 -7.67 31.67 3.49
C PRO A 208 -6.83 30.40 3.40
N THR A 209 -5.75 30.45 2.62
CA THR A 209 -4.80 29.35 2.50
C THR A 209 -3.39 29.79 2.81
N ASN A 210 -2.60 28.83 3.30
CA ASN A 210 -1.15 28.96 3.42
C ASN A 210 -0.45 28.95 2.03
N ASP A 211 -1.16 29.06 0.91
CA ASP A 211 -0.59 28.93 -0.44
C ASP A 211 0.36 30.07 -0.78
N ALA A 212 0.11 31.28 -0.27
CA ALA A 212 1.04 32.41 -0.40
C ALA A 212 2.41 32.09 0.24
N ASN A 213 2.43 31.30 1.32
CA ASN A 213 3.65 30.83 1.96
C ASN A 213 4.23 29.57 1.31
N LYS A 214 3.50 28.91 0.40
CA LYS A 214 4.08 27.79 -0.35
C LYS A 214 5.20 28.27 -1.30
N GLY A 215 5.24 29.56 -1.67
CA GLY A 215 6.37 30.16 -2.41
C GLY A 215 6.77 29.35 -3.66
N ALA A 216 8.06 29.37 -4.01
CA ALA A 216 8.60 28.57 -5.11
C ALA A 216 8.33 27.05 -4.98
N LEU A 217 8.10 26.56 -3.76
CA LEU A 217 7.80 25.16 -3.48
C LEU A 217 6.35 24.81 -3.87
N GLY A 218 5.37 25.67 -3.59
CA GLY A 218 3.97 25.47 -4.00
C GLY A 218 3.82 25.46 -5.50
N GLU A 219 4.55 26.35 -6.17
CA GLU A 219 4.57 26.42 -7.62
C GLU A 219 5.28 25.21 -8.24
N MET A 220 6.37 24.73 -7.62
CA MET A 220 6.98 23.44 -7.96
C MET A 220 5.95 22.32 -7.88
N TRP A 221 5.15 22.28 -6.80
CA TRP A 221 4.17 21.22 -6.59
C TRP A 221 3.02 21.30 -7.60
N TYR A 222 2.50 22.50 -7.87
CA TYR A 222 1.51 22.74 -8.92
C TYR A 222 2.02 22.23 -10.28
N MET A 223 3.22 22.66 -10.67
CA MET A 223 3.80 22.25 -11.95
C MET A 223 4.12 20.75 -12.01
N SER A 224 4.56 20.13 -10.91
CA SER A 224 4.76 18.69 -10.85
C SER A 224 3.46 17.89 -10.95
N ARG A 225 2.31 18.46 -10.54
CA ARG A 225 0.99 17.83 -10.70
C ARG A 225 0.47 17.96 -12.13
N HIS A 226 0.64 19.13 -12.75
CA HIS A 226 0.15 19.40 -14.12
C HIS A 226 1.08 18.91 -15.23
N VAL A 227 2.38 18.82 -14.95
CA VAL A 227 3.41 18.35 -15.87
C VAL A 227 4.20 17.23 -15.18
N LEU A 228 3.59 16.05 -15.13
CA LEU A 228 4.06 14.88 -14.37
C LEU A 228 5.48 14.41 -14.72
N ASN A 229 5.95 14.70 -15.93
CA ASN A 229 7.28 14.33 -16.40
C ASN A 229 8.32 15.44 -16.24
N MET A 230 7.98 16.58 -15.62
CA MET A 230 8.91 17.69 -15.47
C MET A 230 9.90 17.43 -14.33
N THR A 231 11.20 17.51 -14.64
CA THR A 231 12.26 17.38 -13.63
C THR A 231 12.42 18.67 -12.83
N LEU A 232 13.03 18.58 -11.64
CA LEU A 232 13.36 19.78 -10.84
C LEU A 232 14.29 20.72 -11.61
N GLU A 233 15.21 20.17 -12.41
CA GLU A 233 16.09 20.95 -13.28
C GLU A 233 15.28 21.72 -14.33
N GLN A 234 14.32 21.06 -15.00
CA GLN A 234 13.43 21.71 -15.97
C GLN A 234 12.59 22.82 -15.31
N LEU A 235 12.06 22.58 -14.11
CA LEU A 235 11.36 23.61 -13.36
C LEU A 235 12.27 24.82 -13.08
N ASN A 236 13.47 24.58 -12.56
CA ASN A 236 14.43 25.63 -12.27
C ASN A 236 14.81 26.40 -13.54
N VAL A 237 15.00 25.70 -14.66
CA VAL A 237 15.27 26.31 -15.97
C VAL A 237 14.09 27.17 -16.41
N CYS A 238 12.84 26.70 -16.34
CA CYS A 238 11.66 27.51 -16.65
C CYS A 238 11.57 28.75 -15.76
N LYS A 239 11.87 28.60 -14.46
CA LYS A 239 11.87 29.72 -13.51
C LYS A 239 12.94 30.74 -13.84
N MET A 240 14.16 30.30 -14.13
CA MET A 240 15.26 31.17 -14.55
C MET A 240 14.97 31.82 -15.91
N TYR A 241 14.37 31.08 -16.84
CA TYR A 241 13.97 31.57 -18.15
C TYR A 241 13.01 32.76 -18.04
N CYS A 242 11.98 32.63 -17.18
CA CYS A 242 11.06 33.72 -16.89
C CYS A 242 11.74 34.86 -16.13
N LYS A 243 12.48 34.56 -15.05
CA LYS A 243 13.08 35.57 -14.16
C LYS A 243 14.16 36.40 -14.85
N ASN A 244 14.96 35.78 -15.71
CA ASN A 244 16.03 36.45 -16.46
C ASN A 244 15.53 37.07 -17.77
N ASN A 245 14.22 36.98 -18.05
CA ASN A 245 13.63 37.40 -19.31
C ASN A 245 14.38 36.83 -20.54
N THR A 246 14.76 35.55 -20.45
CA THR A 246 15.56 34.88 -21.48
C THR A 246 14.83 34.83 -22.81
N ALA A 247 13.50 34.87 -22.83
CA ALA A 247 12.70 35.05 -24.03
C ALA A 247 13.04 36.33 -24.79
N ALA A 248 13.08 37.48 -24.11
CA ALA A 248 13.42 38.75 -24.75
C ALA A 248 14.86 38.77 -25.25
N PHE A 249 15.79 38.18 -24.49
CA PHE A 249 17.18 38.01 -24.92
C PHE A 249 17.27 37.16 -26.20
N MET A 250 16.60 36.01 -26.23
CA MET A 250 16.56 35.15 -27.42
C MET A 250 15.96 35.89 -28.62
N CYS A 251 14.81 36.56 -28.46
CA CYS A 251 14.20 37.33 -29.54
C CYS A 251 15.09 38.45 -30.09
N THR A 252 16.02 38.98 -29.29
CA THR A 252 16.89 40.09 -29.69
C THR A 252 18.23 39.61 -30.25
N CYS A 253 18.73 38.48 -29.77
CA CYS A 253 20.11 38.05 -30.01
C CYS A 253 20.25 36.75 -30.81
N PHE A 254 19.17 35.98 -30.99
CA PHE A 254 19.24 34.68 -31.68
C PHE A 254 18.77 34.82 -33.11
N GLU A 255 19.48 34.15 -34.01
CA GLU A 255 19.02 33.94 -35.37
C GLU A 255 18.35 32.56 -35.50
N GLU A 256 17.71 32.29 -36.64
CA GLU A 256 16.97 31.03 -36.85
C GLU A 256 17.89 29.79 -36.74
N GLU A 257 19.17 29.94 -37.07
CA GLU A 257 20.18 28.89 -36.91
C GLU A 257 20.44 28.55 -35.43
N ASP A 258 20.51 29.56 -34.55
CA ASP A 258 20.66 29.37 -33.11
C ASP A 258 19.46 28.67 -32.50
N HIS A 259 18.25 29.05 -32.95
CA HIS A 259 17.02 28.38 -32.55
C HIS A 259 17.00 26.91 -33.01
N SER A 260 17.47 26.63 -34.23
CA SER A 260 17.59 25.27 -34.76
C SER A 260 18.59 24.43 -33.96
N ASN A 261 19.75 25.00 -33.65
CA ASN A 261 20.80 24.38 -32.85
C ASN A 261 20.32 24.06 -31.43
N MET A 262 19.66 25.00 -30.74
CA MET A 262 19.07 24.74 -29.43
C MET A 262 17.99 23.66 -29.46
N ARG A 263 17.12 23.64 -30.48
CA ARG A 263 16.10 22.59 -30.62
C ARG A 263 16.75 21.21 -30.85
N ARG A 264 17.85 21.13 -31.60
CA ARG A 264 18.62 19.90 -31.79
C ARG A 264 19.24 19.43 -30.47
N GLU A 265 19.96 20.31 -29.79
CA GLU A 265 20.61 20.08 -28.48
C GLU A 265 19.62 19.67 -27.37
N ALA A 266 18.43 20.28 -27.34
CA ALA A 266 17.36 19.92 -26.41
C ALA A 266 16.79 18.52 -26.72
N ARG A 267 16.64 18.18 -28.00
CA ARG A 267 16.23 16.83 -28.42
C ARG A 267 17.28 15.80 -28.04
N GLU A 268 18.56 16.04 -28.32
CA GLU A 268 19.65 15.13 -27.98
C GLU A 268 19.74 14.86 -26.46
N ARG A 269 19.61 15.90 -25.61
CA ARG A 269 19.51 15.73 -24.15
C ARG A 269 18.27 14.96 -23.70
N LYS A 270 17.14 15.11 -24.41
CA LYS A 270 15.90 14.37 -24.12
C LYS A 270 15.98 12.91 -24.55
N THR A 271 16.62 12.61 -25.68
CA THR A 271 16.84 11.25 -26.18
C THR A 271 17.89 10.50 -25.34
N GLY A 272 18.85 11.21 -24.75
CA GLY A 272 19.95 10.64 -23.97
C GLY A 272 19.68 10.39 -22.48
N SER A 273 18.43 10.23 -22.05
CA SER A 273 18.14 9.89 -20.64
C SER A 273 18.54 8.43 -20.37
N ALA A 274 19.83 8.16 -20.16
CA ALA A 274 20.36 6.88 -19.69
C ALA A 274 19.59 6.36 -18.46
N ALA A 275 19.06 7.28 -17.64
CA ALA A 275 18.17 6.95 -16.53
C ALA A 275 16.92 6.16 -16.97
N LYS A 276 16.33 6.46 -18.14
CA LYS A 276 15.14 5.76 -18.64
C LYS A 276 15.44 4.34 -19.09
N GLU A 277 16.57 4.13 -19.75
CA GLU A 277 17.05 2.79 -20.09
C GLU A 277 17.34 1.98 -18.81
N VAL A 278 18.00 2.59 -17.82
CA VAL A 278 18.24 1.97 -16.51
C VAL A 278 16.93 1.60 -15.81
N TRP A 279 15.89 2.45 -15.86
CA TRP A 279 14.60 2.16 -15.25
C TRP A 279 13.87 1.01 -15.93
N VAL A 280 13.88 0.96 -17.27
CA VAL A 280 13.30 -0.17 -18.02
C VAL A 280 14.04 -1.47 -17.69
N GLN A 281 15.38 -1.42 -17.61
CA GLN A 281 16.19 -2.56 -17.18
C GLN A 281 15.87 -2.99 -15.75
N GLN A 282 15.67 -2.03 -14.84
CA GLN A 282 15.29 -2.33 -13.46
C GLN A 282 13.94 -3.06 -13.38
N VAL A 283 12.90 -2.57 -14.08
CA VAL A 283 11.58 -3.23 -14.08
C VAL A 283 11.67 -4.64 -14.66
N ALA A 284 12.44 -4.82 -15.74
CA ALA A 284 12.64 -6.12 -16.35
C ALA A 284 13.38 -7.09 -15.39
N TYR A 285 14.41 -6.60 -14.72
CA TYR A 285 15.13 -7.35 -13.69
C TYR A 285 14.20 -7.76 -12.55
N ASP A 286 13.46 -6.80 -11.98
CA ASP A 286 12.54 -7.02 -10.87
C ASP A 286 11.50 -8.11 -11.20
N LYS A 287 10.86 -8.00 -12.36
CA LYS A 287 9.89 -9.00 -12.85
C LYS A 287 10.54 -10.38 -13.03
N SER A 288 11.77 -10.44 -13.53
CA SER A 288 12.50 -11.70 -13.71
C SER A 288 12.85 -12.38 -12.38
N VAL A 289 13.24 -11.61 -11.36
CA VAL A 289 13.52 -12.12 -10.01
C VAL A 289 12.25 -12.71 -9.41
N GLN A 290 11.14 -11.98 -9.47
CA GLN A 290 9.84 -12.46 -9.00
C GLN A 290 9.41 -13.74 -9.71
N GLU A 291 9.56 -13.82 -11.04
CA GLU A 291 9.20 -15.03 -11.78
C GLU A 291 10.03 -16.24 -11.35
N ASN A 292 11.33 -16.05 -11.08
CA ASN A 292 12.20 -17.12 -10.57
C ASN A 292 11.82 -17.55 -9.16
N VAL A 293 11.43 -16.60 -8.29
CA VAL A 293 10.88 -16.88 -6.97
C VAL A 293 9.61 -17.74 -7.09
N HIS A 294 8.65 -17.33 -7.91
CA HIS A 294 7.40 -18.06 -8.12
C HIS A 294 7.64 -19.46 -8.70
N LYS A 295 8.56 -19.61 -9.67
CA LYS A 295 8.94 -20.93 -10.21
C LYS A 295 9.53 -21.84 -9.14
N THR A 296 10.39 -21.30 -8.27
CA THR A 296 11.02 -22.05 -7.19
C THR A 296 9.98 -22.47 -6.16
N ALA A 297 9.09 -21.57 -5.75
CA ALA A 297 8.00 -21.86 -4.83
C ALA A 297 7.01 -22.89 -5.39
N ALA A 298 6.63 -22.79 -6.66
CA ALA A 298 5.78 -23.77 -7.33
C ALA A 298 6.42 -25.15 -7.35
N LYS A 299 7.72 -25.23 -7.65
CA LYS A 299 8.46 -26.49 -7.59
C LYS A 299 8.47 -27.09 -6.18
N HIS A 300 8.74 -26.28 -5.15
CA HIS A 300 8.70 -26.73 -3.76
C HIS A 300 7.30 -27.25 -3.35
N SER A 301 6.23 -26.58 -3.78
CA SER A 301 4.85 -27.01 -3.52
C SER A 301 4.55 -28.36 -4.19
N VAL A 302 4.97 -28.55 -5.44
CA VAL A 302 4.82 -29.84 -6.14
C VAL A 302 5.63 -30.94 -5.45
N ASP A 303 6.88 -30.65 -5.07
CA ASP A 303 7.74 -31.60 -4.36
C ASP A 303 7.13 -31.98 -2.99
N GLN A 304 6.53 -31.01 -2.29
CA GLN A 304 5.84 -31.24 -1.01
C GLN A 304 4.58 -32.09 -1.20
N LEU A 305 3.75 -31.80 -2.20
CA LEU A 305 2.55 -32.58 -2.50
C LEU A 305 2.90 -34.02 -2.91
N ALA A 306 3.98 -34.20 -3.68
CA ALA A 306 4.50 -35.51 -4.04
C ALA A 306 4.97 -36.28 -2.81
N LEU A 307 5.67 -35.61 -1.88
CA LEU A 307 6.07 -36.18 -0.60
C LEU A 307 4.86 -36.59 0.26
N GLU A 308 3.82 -35.74 0.35
CA GLU A 308 2.59 -36.03 1.08
C GLU A 308 1.82 -37.21 0.47
N THR A 309 1.73 -37.26 -0.85
CA THR A 309 1.12 -38.37 -1.58
C THR A 309 1.89 -39.67 -1.39
N MET A 310 3.22 -39.60 -1.33
CA MET A 310 4.07 -40.75 -1.05
C MET A 310 3.88 -41.24 0.40
N CYS A 311 3.91 -40.32 1.37
CA CYS A 311 3.72 -40.64 2.79
C CYS A 311 2.36 -41.30 3.07
N SER A 312 1.28 -40.84 2.44
CA SER A 312 -0.06 -41.38 2.64
C SER A 312 -0.25 -42.80 2.06
N LYS A 313 0.59 -43.22 1.11
CA LYS A 313 0.57 -44.57 0.51
C LYS A 313 1.53 -45.54 1.19
N LEU A 314 2.42 -45.05 2.06
CA LEU A 314 3.44 -45.86 2.70
C LEU A 314 2.80 -46.75 3.77
N THR A 315 3.01 -48.06 3.68
CA THR A 315 2.65 -48.97 4.78
C THR A 315 3.75 -48.90 5.83
N MET A 316 3.42 -48.43 7.03
CA MET A 316 4.39 -48.30 8.11
C MET A 316 4.79 -49.66 8.68
N HIS A 317 6.08 -49.91 8.75
CA HIS A 317 6.62 -51.01 9.57
C HIS A 317 6.79 -50.50 10.99
N THR A 318 6.11 -51.16 11.93
CA THR A 318 6.11 -50.81 13.37
C THR A 318 6.80 -51.88 14.23
N ASP A 319 7.18 -53.02 13.64
CA ASP A 319 7.81 -54.13 14.35
C ASP A 319 9.32 -54.15 14.08
N VAL A 320 10.11 -53.95 15.14
CA VAL A 320 11.59 -53.97 15.10
C VAL A 320 12.13 -55.32 14.61
N GLU A 321 11.48 -56.43 14.94
CA GLU A 321 11.91 -57.78 14.53
C GLU A 321 11.67 -58.02 13.03
N ASP A 322 10.61 -57.42 12.47
CA ASP A 322 10.31 -57.46 11.04
C ASP A 322 11.30 -56.60 10.24
N ILE A 323 11.67 -55.44 10.78
CA ILE A 323 12.69 -54.54 10.18
C ILE A 323 14.06 -55.22 10.16
N HIS A 324 14.44 -55.96 11.21
CA HIS A 324 15.67 -56.75 11.21
C HIS A 324 15.68 -57.89 10.20
N ARG A 325 14.53 -58.57 10.03
CA ARG A 325 14.40 -59.75 9.15
C ARG A 325 14.28 -59.36 7.68
N SER A 326 13.60 -58.27 7.38
CA SER A 326 13.32 -57.79 6.03
C SER A 326 13.33 -56.25 5.97
N PRO A 327 14.50 -55.61 6.04
CA PRO A 327 14.63 -54.14 6.09
C PRO A 327 14.24 -53.42 4.78
N GLY A 328 13.78 -54.15 3.76
CA GLY A 328 13.40 -53.56 2.48
C GLY A 328 14.57 -53.01 1.64
N GLY A 329 14.21 -52.24 0.61
CA GLY A 329 15.14 -51.56 -0.29
C GLY A 329 15.58 -50.19 0.23
N ASN A 330 16.64 -49.62 -0.33
CA ASN A 330 17.15 -48.29 0.07
C ASN A 330 16.11 -47.17 -0.07
N ASP A 331 15.26 -47.25 -1.10
CA ASP A 331 14.20 -46.27 -1.33
C ASP A 331 13.07 -46.39 -0.32
N ASP A 332 12.75 -47.63 0.09
CA ASP A 332 11.74 -47.90 1.11
C ASP A 332 12.19 -47.38 2.48
N LEU A 333 13.44 -47.67 2.87
CA LEU A 333 14.06 -47.13 4.08
C LEU A 333 14.13 -45.60 4.09
N ASN A 334 14.44 -44.98 2.95
CA ASN A 334 14.42 -43.52 2.82
C ASN A 334 13.01 -42.95 3.05
N ASN A 335 11.99 -43.62 2.53
CA ASN A 335 10.60 -43.16 2.68
C ASN A 335 10.12 -43.31 4.13
N GLN A 336 10.47 -44.41 4.81
CA GLN A 336 10.19 -44.61 6.23
C GLN A 336 10.90 -43.55 7.10
N LEU A 337 12.18 -43.29 6.87
CA LEU A 337 12.94 -42.27 7.60
C LEU A 337 12.37 -40.85 7.37
N ASN A 338 12.03 -40.50 6.13
CA ASN A 338 11.39 -39.21 5.84
C ASN A 338 10.04 -39.07 6.56
N PHE A 339 9.28 -40.16 6.69
CA PHE A 339 8.02 -40.17 7.44
C PHE A 339 8.27 -39.96 8.94
N HIS A 340 9.17 -40.72 9.55
CA HIS A 340 9.50 -40.59 10.97
C HIS A 340 10.10 -39.22 11.32
N HIS A 341 10.90 -38.63 10.42
CA HIS A 341 11.43 -37.27 10.57
C HIS A 341 10.34 -36.20 10.63
N ARG A 342 9.16 -36.42 10.01
CA ARG A 342 8.03 -35.47 10.11
C ARG A 342 7.40 -35.48 11.49
N ILE A 343 7.48 -36.62 12.19
CA ILE A 343 6.94 -36.78 13.54
C ILE A 343 7.97 -36.31 14.57
N ASP A 344 9.25 -36.63 14.32
CA ASP A 344 10.37 -36.31 15.20
C ASP A 344 11.56 -35.78 14.39
N HIS A 345 11.90 -34.52 14.60
CA HIS A 345 13.02 -33.86 13.94
C HIS A 345 14.40 -34.33 14.41
N GLU A 346 14.50 -35.17 15.46
CA GLU A 346 15.76 -35.79 15.88
C GLU A 346 16.13 -37.01 15.03
N VAL A 347 15.19 -37.55 14.23
CA VAL A 347 15.46 -38.64 13.29
C VAL A 347 16.39 -38.11 12.17
N PRO A 348 17.51 -38.79 11.86
CA PRO A 348 18.46 -38.29 10.88
C PRO A 348 17.89 -38.20 9.44
N PHE A 349 18.20 -37.11 8.73
CA PHE A 349 17.90 -36.99 7.30
C PHE A 349 18.66 -38.01 6.45
N LYS A 350 18.09 -38.37 5.28
CA LYS A 350 18.71 -39.25 4.28
C LYS A 350 20.17 -38.89 3.91
N LEU A 351 20.51 -37.61 3.99
CA LEU A 351 21.84 -37.07 3.70
C LEU A 351 22.90 -37.47 4.74
N HIS A 352 22.47 -37.83 5.95
CA HIS A 352 23.33 -38.24 7.06
C HIS A 352 23.36 -39.76 7.26
N THR A 353 22.50 -40.51 6.57
CA THR A 353 22.44 -41.98 6.56
C THR A 353 22.80 -42.53 5.19
N CYS A 354 24.07 -42.36 4.78
CA CYS A 354 24.50 -42.64 3.41
C CYS A 354 24.53 -44.14 3.06
N ASN A 355 24.79 -45.01 4.04
CA ASN A 355 24.83 -46.47 3.89
C ASN A 355 23.54 -47.12 4.39
N LYS A 356 23.16 -48.25 3.79
CA LYS A 356 21.96 -49.03 4.14
C LYS A 356 21.93 -49.42 5.61
N ASP A 357 23.05 -49.86 6.18
CA ASP A 357 23.12 -50.28 7.58
C ASP A 357 22.81 -49.12 8.54
N LEU A 358 23.27 -47.91 8.22
CA LEU A 358 22.98 -46.70 8.99
C LEU A 358 21.51 -46.29 8.86
N LYS A 359 20.89 -46.50 7.70
CA LYS A 359 19.45 -46.26 7.52
C LYS A 359 18.60 -47.21 8.33
N VAL A 360 18.97 -48.50 8.35
CA VAL A 360 18.28 -49.53 9.15
C VAL A 360 18.42 -49.20 10.63
N ALA A 361 19.63 -48.87 11.10
CA ALA A 361 19.86 -48.49 12.50
C ALA A 361 19.07 -47.23 12.90
N ALA A 362 19.07 -46.19 12.05
CA ALA A 362 18.30 -44.97 12.30
C ALA A 362 16.79 -45.23 12.29
N PHE A 363 16.30 -46.13 11.41
CA PHE A 363 14.90 -46.49 11.35
C PHE A 363 14.45 -47.27 12.58
N ILE A 364 15.24 -48.26 13.02
CA ILE A 364 14.98 -49.01 14.25
C ILE A 364 14.92 -48.06 15.45
N ALA A 365 15.91 -47.16 15.58
CA ALA A 365 15.93 -46.18 16.66
C ALA A 365 14.67 -45.30 16.67
N ALA A 366 14.18 -44.87 15.49
CA ALA A 366 12.97 -44.08 15.38
C ALA A 366 11.70 -44.85 15.77
N VAL A 367 11.62 -46.14 15.43
CA VAL A 367 10.49 -47.03 15.80
C VAL A 367 10.51 -47.33 17.31
N GLU A 368 11.67 -47.67 17.87
CA GLU A 368 11.82 -47.90 19.31
C GLU A 368 11.44 -46.67 20.13
N TRP A 369 11.83 -45.48 19.67
CA TRP A 369 11.51 -44.22 20.35
C TRP A 369 10.01 -43.91 20.32
N THR A 370 9.35 -44.16 19.18
CA THR A 370 7.90 -43.97 19.06
C THR A 370 7.12 -44.97 19.92
N ASP A 371 7.55 -46.23 20.00
CA ASP A 371 6.97 -47.24 20.91
C ASP A 371 7.16 -46.89 22.39
N LEU A 372 8.35 -46.43 22.78
CA LEU A 372 8.62 -45.98 24.15
C LEU A 372 7.75 -44.78 24.53
N SER A 373 7.56 -43.83 23.62
CA SER A 373 6.69 -42.67 23.83
C SER A 373 5.22 -43.08 24.02
N ALA A 374 4.74 -44.04 23.22
CA ALA A 374 3.38 -44.56 23.28
C ALA A 374 3.13 -45.33 24.59
N GLN A 375 4.11 -46.13 25.03
CA GLN A 375 4.07 -46.81 26.33
C GLN A 375 4.10 -45.81 27.49
N TRP A 376 4.89 -44.74 27.41
CA TRP A 376 4.96 -43.71 28.43
C TRP A 376 3.65 -42.93 28.56
N LEU A 377 3.04 -42.50 27.45
CA LEU A 377 1.72 -41.85 27.42
C LEU A 377 0.62 -42.75 27.97
N THR A 378 0.66 -44.04 27.67
CA THR A 378 -0.28 -45.04 28.21
C THR A 378 -0.09 -45.21 29.72
N ARG A 379 1.15 -45.22 30.20
CA ARG A 379 1.49 -45.31 31.63
C ARG A 379 1.07 -44.04 32.39
N VAL A 380 1.26 -42.86 31.82
CA VAL A 380 0.79 -41.59 32.38
C VAL A 380 -0.73 -41.52 32.43
N ARG A 381 -1.45 -41.92 31.36
CA ARG A 381 -2.92 -42.02 31.39
C ARG A 381 -3.41 -42.98 32.47
N LYS A 382 -2.71 -44.10 32.70
CA LYS A 382 -3.04 -45.08 33.75
C LYS A 382 -2.77 -44.54 35.17
N ILE A 383 -1.75 -43.71 35.33
CA ILE A 383 -1.46 -43.00 36.59
C ILE A 383 -2.52 -41.91 36.84
N CYS A 384 -2.90 -41.14 35.82
CA CYS A 384 -3.90 -40.08 35.92
C CYS A 384 -5.34 -40.60 36.10
N SER A 385 -5.65 -41.83 35.65
CA SER A 385 -6.97 -42.46 35.83
C SER A 385 -7.08 -43.30 37.11
N GLY A 386 -5.99 -43.50 37.84
CA GLY A 386 -5.95 -44.27 39.09
C GLY A 386 -5.95 -43.46 40.39
N GLY A 387 -6.03 -42.12 40.32
CA GLY A 387 -5.97 -41.24 41.50
C GLY A 387 -7.34 -40.75 41.96
N HIS A 388 -7.88 -41.34 43.02
CA HIS A 388 -9.04 -40.81 43.74
C HIS A 388 -8.69 -39.55 44.54
N THR A 389 -9.52 -38.51 44.35
CA THR A 389 -9.91 -37.43 45.28
C THR A 389 -8.82 -36.55 45.91
N LYS A 390 -8.82 -35.27 45.53
CA LYS A 390 -9.18 -34.17 46.45
C LYS A 390 -9.48 -32.91 45.66
N GLU A 391 -10.75 -32.52 45.64
CA GLU A 391 -11.18 -31.14 45.45
C GLU A 391 -10.35 -30.23 46.36
N ARG A 392 -9.74 -29.20 45.76
CA ARG A 392 -9.46 -27.95 46.44
C ARG A 392 -9.82 -26.82 45.51
N ASP A 393 -10.94 -26.19 45.85
CA ASP A 393 -11.27 -24.82 45.50
C ASP A 393 -10.06 -23.92 45.71
N TRP A 394 -9.73 -23.13 44.69
CA TRP A 394 -9.03 -21.86 44.83
C TRP A 394 -9.70 -20.82 43.94
N CYS A 395 -10.02 -19.69 44.57
CA CYS A 395 -10.62 -18.48 44.04
C CYS A 395 -9.92 -17.89 42.83
#